data_AF-A0AAU7ZCP2-F1
#
_entry.id   AF-A0AAU7ZCP2-F1
#
_cell.length_a   1.000
_cell.length_b   1.000
_cell.length_c   1.000
_cell.angle_alpha   90.00
_cell.angle_beta   90.00
_cell.angle_gamma   90.00
#
_symmetry.space_group_name_H-M   'P 1'
#
loop_
_entity.id
_entity.type
_entity.pdbx_description
1 polymer ?
#
loop_
_entity_poly.entity_id
_entity_poly.type
_entity_poly.pdbx_seq_one_letter_code
_entity_poly.pdbx_strand_id
1 'polypeptide(L)'
;MYFAVLDGELRAASNGKQSLDDLLLAMVDRRRHSLLADQAAWVELLRSHLGEKGKAEFEAMLDGAVVLPRPQDFGPCFTRITEPMRRYQLDFEPRVLVEPKRVVRGLIPGSAAEVAGGRNGDEITQPVPQDQIQAQQDGVLTLKLCGTGVHWRLGMCHAARRWKHINGSASDALMRLMEKSEFPAEPDHRTYSCVKEISLLWLGY
;
A
#
# COMPACT_ATOMS: atom_id res chain seq x y z
N MET A 1 -11.98 -7.83 -5.55
CA MET A 1 -11.83 -6.85 -6.64
C MET A 1 -13.04 -6.83 -7.56
N TYR A 2 -13.51 -7.99 -8.05
CA TYR A 2 -14.70 -8.12 -8.91
C TYR A 2 -15.90 -7.25 -8.53
N PHE A 3 -16.40 -7.36 -7.30
CA PHE A 3 -17.58 -6.62 -6.85
C PHE A 3 -17.44 -5.09 -6.90
N ALA A 4 -16.24 -4.54 -6.72
CA ALA A 4 -16.02 -3.10 -6.84
C ALA A 4 -16.16 -2.63 -8.30
N VAL A 5 -15.68 -3.43 -9.26
CA VAL A 5 -15.86 -3.15 -10.69
C VAL A 5 -17.31 -3.29 -11.08
N LEU A 6 -17.95 -4.38 -10.65
CA LEU A 6 -19.36 -4.62 -10.93
C LEU A 6 -20.26 -3.50 -10.40
N ASP A 7 -20.02 -3.01 -9.17
CA ASP A 7 -20.77 -1.88 -8.61
C ASP A 7 -20.59 -0.62 -9.46
N GLY A 8 -19.36 -0.30 -9.85
CA GLY A 8 -19.07 0.83 -10.74
C GLY A 8 -19.77 0.70 -12.09
N GLU A 9 -19.79 -0.49 -12.69
CA GLU A 9 -20.45 -0.75 -13.96
C GLU A 9 -21.97 -0.66 -13.88
N LEU A 10 -22.57 -1.21 -12.82
CA LEU A 10 -24.01 -1.09 -12.56
C LEU A 10 -24.43 0.36 -12.37
N ARG A 11 -23.67 1.13 -11.58
CA ARG A 11 -23.91 2.57 -11.40
C ARG A 11 -23.76 3.31 -12.72
N ALA A 12 -22.75 2.99 -13.52
CA ALA A 12 -22.56 3.65 -14.82
C ALA A 12 -23.68 3.31 -15.81
N ALA A 13 -24.09 2.05 -15.92
CA ALA A 13 -25.15 1.59 -16.83
C ALA A 13 -26.54 2.14 -16.44
N SER A 14 -26.77 2.36 -15.15
CA SER A 14 -28.06 2.83 -14.62
C SER A 14 -28.11 4.34 -14.29
N ASN A 15 -27.04 5.09 -14.58
CA ASN A 15 -26.87 6.48 -14.15
C ASN A 15 -27.05 6.68 -12.63
N GLY A 16 -26.48 5.76 -11.84
CA GLY A 16 -26.44 5.76 -10.39
C GLY A 16 -27.69 5.19 -9.70
N LYS A 17 -28.69 4.72 -10.45
CA LYS A 17 -29.96 4.22 -9.90
C LYS A 17 -29.87 2.79 -9.35
N GLN A 18 -28.90 2.02 -9.84
CA GLN A 18 -28.65 0.65 -9.43
C GLN A 18 -27.20 0.49 -8.99
N SER A 19 -26.99 -0.44 -8.08
CA SER A 19 -25.74 -0.75 -7.42
C SER A 19 -25.61 -2.26 -7.22
N LEU A 20 -24.44 -2.70 -6.77
CA LEU A 20 -24.23 -4.09 -6.38
C LEU A 20 -25.23 -4.56 -5.31
N ASP A 21 -25.60 -3.67 -4.39
CA ASP A 21 -26.51 -3.99 -3.29
C ASP A 21 -27.88 -4.44 -3.81
N ASP A 22 -28.35 -3.87 -4.92
CA ASP A 22 -29.62 -4.28 -5.54
C ASP A 22 -29.59 -5.74 -6.03
N LEU A 23 -28.48 -6.17 -6.63
CA LEU A 23 -28.29 -7.55 -7.08
C LEU A 23 -28.13 -8.50 -5.89
N LEU A 24 -27.42 -8.10 -4.85
CA LEU A 24 -27.27 -8.90 -3.62
C LEU A 24 -28.61 -9.05 -2.90
N LEU A 25 -29.39 -7.99 -2.82
CA LEU A 25 -30.75 -8.02 -2.27
C LEU A 25 -31.66 -8.94 -3.07
N ALA A 26 -31.57 -8.92 -4.42
CA ALA A 26 -32.30 -9.86 -5.26
C ALA A 26 -31.91 -11.33 -4.98
N MET A 27 -30.63 -11.62 -4.76
CA MET A 27 -30.18 -12.97 -4.39
C MET A 27 -30.68 -13.39 -2.99
N VAL A 28 -30.71 -12.46 -2.04
CA VAL A 28 -31.27 -12.70 -0.69
C VAL A 28 -32.78 -12.98 -0.79
N ASP A 29 -33.50 -12.19 -1.58
CA ASP A 29 -34.95 -12.33 -1.75
C ASP A 29 -35.32 -13.68 -2.39
N ARG A 30 -34.53 -14.13 -3.37
CA ARG A 30 -34.68 -15.49 -3.93
C ARG A 30 -34.58 -16.57 -2.86
N ARG A 31 -33.59 -16.49 -1.96
CA ARG A 31 -33.45 -17.45 -0.86
C ARG A 31 -34.64 -17.40 0.10
N ARG A 32 -35.15 -16.20 0.42
CA ARG A 32 -36.33 -16.03 1.28
C ARG A 32 -37.58 -16.69 0.68
N HIS A 33 -37.69 -16.68 -0.65
CA HIS A 33 -38.77 -17.35 -1.38
C HIS A 33 -38.45 -18.81 -1.75
N SER A 34 -37.44 -19.44 -1.15
CA SER A 34 -37.02 -20.81 -1.44
C SER A 34 -36.68 -21.08 -2.92
N LEU A 35 -36.28 -20.04 -3.65
CA LEU A 35 -35.78 -20.14 -5.01
C LEU A 35 -34.26 -20.41 -5.01
N LEU A 36 -33.77 -21.01 -6.09
CA LEU A 36 -32.34 -21.22 -6.29
C LEU A 36 -31.60 -19.88 -6.35
N ALA A 37 -30.56 -19.75 -5.52
CA ALA A 37 -29.66 -18.60 -5.44
C ALA A 37 -28.21 -19.07 -5.65
N ASP A 38 -28.01 -19.73 -6.79
CA ASP A 38 -26.76 -20.30 -7.26
C ASP A 38 -26.08 -19.41 -8.31
N GLN A 39 -24.99 -19.91 -8.91
CA GLN A 39 -24.25 -19.18 -9.94
C GLN A 39 -25.10 -18.88 -11.18
N ALA A 40 -26.03 -19.77 -11.57
CA ALA A 40 -26.89 -19.54 -12.72
C ALA A 40 -27.86 -18.37 -12.45
N ALA A 41 -28.43 -18.31 -11.25
CA ALA A 41 -29.24 -17.18 -10.82
C ALA A 41 -28.45 -15.87 -10.79
N TRP A 42 -27.19 -15.91 -10.35
CA TRP A 42 -26.30 -14.75 -10.38
C TRP A 42 -26.02 -14.27 -11.81
N VAL A 43 -25.69 -15.18 -12.73
CA VAL A 43 -25.46 -14.86 -14.15
C VAL A 43 -26.70 -14.26 -14.79
N GLU A 44 -27.90 -14.74 -14.45
CA GLU A 44 -29.15 -14.17 -14.95
C GLU A 44 -29.37 -12.72 -14.47
N LEU A 45 -29.03 -12.43 -13.20
CA LEU A 45 -29.03 -11.06 -12.69
C LEU A 45 -28.03 -10.18 -13.43
N LEU A 46 -26.82 -10.68 -13.71
CA LEU A 46 -25.84 -9.94 -14.48
C LEU A 46 -26.32 -9.65 -15.90
N ARG A 47 -26.93 -10.63 -16.57
CA ARG A 47 -27.46 -10.45 -17.95
C ARG A 47 -28.61 -9.45 -18.00
N SER A 48 -29.50 -9.47 -17.01
CA SER A 48 -30.61 -8.52 -16.95
C SER A 48 -30.18 -7.07 -16.73
N HIS A 49 -29.04 -6.84 -16.07
CA HIS A 49 -28.55 -5.48 -15.75
C HIS A 49 -27.47 -4.97 -16.70
N LEU A 50 -26.57 -5.85 -17.16
CA LEU A 50 -25.39 -5.50 -17.95
C LEU A 50 -25.32 -6.24 -19.31
N GLY A 51 -26.33 -7.04 -19.64
CA GLY A 51 -26.37 -7.84 -20.87
C GLY A 51 -25.32 -8.95 -20.89
N GLU A 52 -25.00 -9.44 -22.09
CA GLU A 52 -23.99 -10.49 -22.28
C GLU A 52 -22.60 -10.09 -21.76
N LYS A 53 -22.30 -8.79 -21.72
CA LYS A 53 -21.04 -8.26 -21.17
C LYS A 53 -20.85 -8.69 -19.71
N GLY A 54 -21.88 -8.53 -18.87
CA GLY A 54 -21.79 -8.87 -17.45
C GLY A 54 -21.53 -10.35 -17.20
N LYS A 55 -22.14 -11.23 -18.02
CA LYS A 55 -21.85 -12.66 -18.00
C LYS A 55 -20.39 -12.94 -18.41
N ALA A 56 -19.96 -12.41 -19.54
CA ALA A 56 -18.62 -12.66 -20.08
C ALA A 56 -17.52 -12.20 -19.10
N GLU A 57 -17.72 -11.09 -18.40
CA GLU A 57 -16.77 -10.56 -17.43
C GLU A 57 -16.73 -11.38 -16.13
N PHE A 58 -17.87 -11.93 -15.71
CA PHE A 58 -17.92 -12.89 -14.62
C PHE A 58 -17.20 -14.19 -14.96
N GLU A 59 -17.41 -14.73 -16.16
CA GLU A 59 -16.70 -15.92 -16.65
C GLU A 59 -15.19 -15.68 -16.75
N ALA A 60 -14.77 -14.56 -17.35
CA ALA A 60 -13.36 -14.19 -17.41
C ALA A 60 -12.72 -14.07 -16.02
N MET A 61 -13.46 -13.54 -15.03
CA MET A 61 -12.99 -13.47 -13.65
C MET A 61 -12.81 -14.86 -13.04
N LEU A 62 -13.73 -15.79 -13.28
CA LEU A 62 -13.61 -17.18 -12.83
C LEU A 62 -12.40 -17.89 -13.49
N ASP A 63 -12.09 -17.53 -14.73
CA ASP A 63 -10.91 -18.02 -15.46
C ASP A 63 -9.59 -17.36 -15.02
N GLY A 64 -9.64 -16.48 -14.01
CA GLY A 64 -8.45 -15.85 -13.42
C GLY A 64 -8.01 -14.56 -14.13
N ALA A 65 -8.84 -13.99 -15.01
CA ALA A 65 -8.54 -12.70 -15.62
C ALA A 65 -8.44 -11.59 -14.57
N VAL A 66 -7.55 -10.64 -14.80
CA VAL A 66 -7.36 -9.48 -13.90
C VAL A 66 -8.56 -8.54 -14.04
N VAL A 67 -9.34 -8.43 -12.98
CA VAL A 67 -10.45 -7.48 -12.89
C VAL A 67 -9.92 -6.14 -12.38
N LEU A 68 -9.95 -5.12 -13.26
CA LEU A 68 -9.35 -3.82 -12.99
C LEU A 68 -10.42 -2.71 -12.96
N PRO A 69 -10.65 -2.05 -11.80
CA PRO A 69 -11.60 -0.94 -11.71
C PRO A 69 -11.17 0.26 -12.56
N ARG A 70 -12.15 0.91 -13.19
CA ARG A 70 -11.97 2.19 -13.90
C ARG A 70 -11.59 3.28 -12.91
N PRO A 71 -10.89 4.35 -13.34
CA PRO A 71 -10.40 5.40 -12.44
C PRO A 71 -11.46 6.17 -11.64
N GLN A 72 -12.76 5.96 -11.86
CA GLN A 72 -13.84 6.63 -11.13
C GLN A 72 -14.66 5.68 -10.26
N ASP A 73 -14.37 4.37 -10.28
CA ASP A 73 -15.19 3.37 -9.58
C ASP A 73 -15.11 3.49 -8.04
N PHE A 74 -14.08 4.15 -7.50
CA PHE A 74 -13.98 4.49 -6.06
C PHE A 74 -14.50 5.89 -5.72
N GLY A 75 -15.27 6.51 -6.64
CA GLY A 75 -15.87 7.81 -6.46
C GLY A 75 -15.05 8.97 -7.05
N PRO A 76 -15.65 10.17 -7.14
CA PRO A 76 -15.06 11.31 -7.84
C PRO A 76 -13.85 11.91 -7.11
N CYS A 77 -13.64 11.56 -5.84
CA CYS A 77 -12.52 12.04 -5.03
C CYS A 77 -11.24 11.24 -5.26
N PHE A 78 -11.29 10.14 -6.01
CA PHE A 78 -10.15 9.26 -6.23
C PHE A 78 -9.82 9.16 -7.71
N THR A 79 -8.52 9.09 -8.00
CA THR A 79 -8.02 8.78 -9.35
C THR A 79 -7.00 7.66 -9.27
N ARG A 80 -7.00 6.80 -10.28
CA ARG A 80 -6.04 5.72 -10.41
C ARG A 80 -4.76 6.25 -11.05
N ILE A 81 -3.66 6.15 -10.33
CA ILE A 81 -2.33 6.48 -10.83
C ILE A 81 -1.47 5.22 -10.94
N THR A 82 -0.44 5.30 -11.78
CA THR A 82 0.64 4.32 -11.84
C THR A 82 1.92 5.07 -11.52
N GLU A 83 2.62 4.65 -10.48
CA GLU A 83 3.88 5.27 -10.08
C GLU A 83 4.88 4.20 -9.63
N PRO A 84 6.19 4.46 -9.77
CA PRO A 84 7.20 3.61 -9.15
C PRO A 84 7.03 3.66 -7.64
N MET A 85 6.76 2.51 -7.03
CA MET A 85 6.70 2.33 -5.59
C MET A 85 7.87 1.47 -5.14
N ARG A 86 8.53 1.87 -4.06
CA ARG A 86 9.55 1.05 -3.43
C ARG A 86 8.89 -0.10 -2.71
N ARG A 87 9.38 -1.31 -2.98
CA ARG A 87 9.04 -2.45 -2.15
C ARG A 87 9.88 -2.36 -0.89
N TYR A 88 9.22 -2.44 0.27
CA TYR A 88 9.93 -2.64 1.52
C TYR A 88 10.64 -4.00 1.47
N GLN A 89 11.97 -3.97 1.47
CA GLN A 89 12.81 -5.14 1.45
C GLN A 89 14.05 -4.83 2.27
N LEU A 90 14.35 -5.68 3.27
CA LEU A 90 15.47 -5.51 4.19
C LEU A 90 16.83 -5.83 3.55
N ASP A 91 16.80 -6.58 2.45
CA ASP A 91 17.97 -7.05 1.70
C ASP A 91 18.90 -8.03 2.46
N PHE A 92 18.42 -8.59 3.57
CA PHE A 92 18.98 -9.73 4.29
C PHE A 92 17.85 -10.55 4.94
N GLU A 93 18.18 -11.67 5.58
CA GLU A 93 17.20 -12.59 6.22
C GLU A 93 16.31 -11.85 7.24
N PRO A 94 14.99 -11.68 6.99
CA PRO A 94 14.11 -10.91 7.88
C PRO A 94 13.98 -11.51 9.29
N ARG A 95 14.14 -12.84 9.43
CA ARG A 95 14.04 -13.52 10.73
C ARG A 95 15.07 -13.05 11.75
N VAL A 96 16.21 -12.48 11.31
CA VAL A 96 17.23 -11.95 12.23
C VAL A 96 16.68 -10.87 13.15
N LEU A 97 15.63 -10.14 12.74
CA LEU A 97 15.11 -9.00 13.49
C LEU A 97 14.25 -9.41 14.70
N VAL A 98 13.70 -10.62 14.69
CA VAL A 98 12.88 -11.16 15.79
C VAL A 98 13.66 -12.06 16.75
N GLU A 99 14.93 -12.33 16.45
CA GLU A 99 15.79 -13.17 17.28
C GLU A 99 16.34 -12.40 18.50
N PRO A 100 16.60 -13.09 19.62
CA PRO A 100 17.24 -12.48 20.79
C PRO A 100 18.61 -11.88 20.47
N LYS A 101 19.39 -12.58 19.61
CA LYS A 101 20.66 -12.11 19.08
C LYS A 101 20.53 -11.89 17.57
N ARG A 102 20.56 -10.62 17.15
CA ARG A 102 20.22 -10.21 15.79
C ARG A 102 21.47 -10.12 14.93
N VAL A 103 21.91 -11.22 14.35
CA VAL A 103 23.11 -11.24 13.50
C VAL A 103 22.71 -11.27 12.03
N VAL A 104 23.18 -10.29 11.26
CA VAL A 104 22.92 -10.18 9.82
C VAL A 104 23.43 -11.44 9.12
N ARG A 105 22.57 -12.05 8.30
CA ARG A 105 22.89 -13.20 7.46
C ARG A 105 22.02 -13.19 6.20
N GLY A 106 22.49 -13.86 5.16
CA GLY A 106 21.77 -13.90 3.88
C GLY A 106 21.69 -12.53 3.21
N LEU A 107 22.69 -11.67 3.41
CA LEU A 107 22.81 -10.40 2.70
C LEU A 107 22.81 -10.64 1.18
N ILE A 108 21.94 -9.91 0.47
CA ILE A 108 21.78 -10.02 -0.97
C ILE A 108 22.91 -9.23 -1.67
N PRO A 109 23.69 -9.84 -2.58
CA PRO A 109 24.71 -9.13 -3.34
C PRO A 109 24.13 -8.01 -4.22
N GLY A 110 24.82 -6.87 -4.30
CA GLY A 110 24.40 -5.67 -5.03
C GLY A 110 23.22 -4.92 -4.41
N SER A 111 22.78 -5.30 -3.21
CA SER A 111 21.62 -4.71 -2.55
C SER A 111 21.91 -3.38 -1.87
N ALA A 112 20.86 -2.66 -1.46
CA ALA A 112 21.03 -1.39 -0.76
C ALA A 112 21.73 -1.58 0.60
N ALA A 113 21.51 -2.72 1.26
CA ALA A 113 22.19 -3.08 2.51
C ALA A 113 23.69 -3.35 2.31
N GLU A 114 24.08 -4.02 1.22
CA GLU A 114 25.51 -4.26 0.91
C GLU A 114 26.21 -2.97 0.48
N VAL A 115 25.59 -2.16 -0.39
CA VAL A 115 26.14 -0.87 -0.84
C VAL A 115 26.34 0.10 0.33
N ALA A 116 25.48 0.04 1.34
CA ALA A 116 25.64 0.81 2.57
C ALA A 116 26.80 0.32 3.45
N GLY A 117 27.35 -0.86 3.19
CA GLY A 117 28.48 -1.44 3.94
C GLY A 117 28.07 -2.46 4.99
N GLY A 118 26.81 -2.89 5.01
CA GLY A 118 26.37 -4.02 5.84
C GLY A 118 27.05 -5.32 5.41
N ARG A 119 27.35 -6.20 6.37
CA ARG A 119 28.03 -7.47 6.14
C ARG A 119 27.33 -8.60 6.89
N ASN A 120 27.42 -9.80 6.33
CA ASN A 120 27.06 -11.01 7.08
C ASN A 120 27.97 -11.10 8.32
N GLY A 121 27.38 -11.31 9.50
CA GLY A 121 28.07 -11.34 10.78
C GLY A 121 27.91 -10.07 11.63
N ASP A 122 27.38 -8.97 11.09
CA ASP A 122 27.12 -7.76 11.86
C ASP A 122 26.00 -7.96 12.87
N GLU A 123 26.20 -7.50 14.11
CA GLU A 123 25.19 -7.62 15.17
C GLU A 123 24.34 -6.35 15.30
N ILE A 124 23.02 -6.47 15.14
CA ILE A 124 22.05 -5.39 15.28
C ILE A 124 21.73 -5.18 16.77
N THR A 125 22.28 -4.11 17.31
CA THR A 125 22.29 -3.78 18.74
C THR A 125 21.01 -3.14 19.25
N GLN A 126 20.17 -2.62 18.36
CA GLN A 126 18.91 -1.96 18.73
C GLN A 126 17.71 -2.61 18.06
N PRO A 127 16.56 -2.71 18.76
CA PRO A 127 15.30 -3.10 18.14
C PRO A 127 14.95 -2.20 16.96
N VAL A 128 14.38 -2.81 15.93
CA VAL A 128 14.03 -2.12 14.69
C VAL A 128 12.52 -1.88 14.65
N PRO A 129 12.05 -0.63 14.67
CA PRO A 129 10.63 -0.35 14.46
C PRO A 129 10.27 -0.63 13.00
N GLN A 130 9.61 -1.75 12.73
CA GLN A 130 9.27 -2.19 11.38
C GLN A 130 7.94 -1.62 10.87
N ASP A 131 7.02 -1.30 11.76
CA ASP A 131 5.63 -1.02 11.37
C ASP A 131 5.49 0.30 10.61
N GLN A 132 6.19 1.35 11.06
CA GLN A 132 6.07 2.68 10.46
C GLN A 132 6.75 2.76 9.09
N ILE A 133 7.90 2.10 8.92
CA ILE A 133 8.70 2.22 7.70
C ILE A 133 8.11 1.46 6.52
N GLN A 134 7.31 0.42 6.76
CA GLN A 134 6.62 -0.33 5.70
C GLN A 134 5.61 0.53 4.92
N ALA A 135 5.05 1.56 5.55
CA ALA A 135 4.11 2.48 4.91
C ALA A 135 4.78 3.67 4.21
N GLN A 136 6.07 3.92 4.44
CA GLN A 136 6.80 5.09 3.95
C GLN A 136 7.65 4.75 2.72
N GLN A 137 7.26 5.29 1.56
CA GLN A 137 7.94 5.02 0.29
C GLN A 137 9.35 5.64 0.20
N ASP A 138 9.59 6.68 0.99
CA ASP A 138 10.86 7.38 1.16
C ASP A 138 11.53 7.10 2.51
N GLY A 139 10.96 6.18 3.31
CA GLY A 139 11.46 5.83 4.63
C GLY A 139 12.90 5.30 4.61
N VAL A 140 13.69 5.72 5.59
CA VAL A 140 15.09 5.33 5.76
C VAL A 140 15.19 4.42 6.98
N LEU A 141 15.71 3.21 6.80
CA LEU A 141 15.90 2.27 7.90
C LEU A 141 17.29 2.48 8.48
N THR A 142 17.35 2.90 9.74
CA THR A 142 18.63 3.00 10.45
C THR A 142 18.81 1.80 11.37
N LEU A 143 19.88 1.03 11.17
CA LEU A 143 20.29 -0.02 12.08
C LEU A 143 21.58 0.37 12.81
N LYS A 144 21.65 0.08 14.11
CA LYS A 144 22.90 0.20 14.86
C LYS A 144 23.59 -1.14 14.90
N LEU A 145 24.73 -1.24 14.23
CA LEU A 145 25.53 -2.46 14.17
C LEU A 145 26.73 -2.39 15.12
N CYS A 146 27.02 -3.48 15.83
CA CYS A 146 28.27 -3.66 16.56
C CYS A 146 29.34 -4.14 15.58
N GLY A 147 30.14 -3.19 15.07
CA GLY A 147 31.16 -3.43 14.04
C GLY A 147 31.47 -2.18 13.21
N THR A 148 30.43 -1.43 12.83
CA THR A 148 30.48 -0.09 12.21
C THR A 148 29.09 0.55 12.33
N GLY A 149 28.98 1.81 12.73
CA GLY A 149 27.69 2.52 12.71
C GLY A 149 27.32 2.87 11.27
N VAL A 150 26.31 2.22 10.70
CA VAL A 150 25.94 2.37 9.29
C VAL A 150 24.46 2.75 9.15
N HIS A 151 24.17 3.71 8.28
CA HIS A 151 22.82 4.15 7.92
C HIS A 151 22.51 3.71 6.49
N TRP A 152 21.28 3.25 6.19
CA TRP A 152 20.90 2.92 4.82
C TRP A 152 19.49 3.32 4.42
N ARG A 153 19.35 3.63 3.12
CA ARG A 153 18.08 3.91 2.46
C ARG A 153 17.61 2.64 1.76
N LEU A 154 16.44 2.13 2.13
CA LEU A 154 15.88 0.92 1.53
C LEU A 154 15.19 1.23 0.20
N GLY A 155 15.30 0.29 -0.74
CA GLY A 155 14.26 0.02 -1.71
C GLY A 155 14.71 -0.19 -3.16
N MET A 156 14.22 -1.28 -3.75
CA MET A 156 14.03 -1.41 -5.20
C MET A 156 12.66 -0.85 -5.59
N CYS A 157 12.65 0.03 -6.60
CA CYS A 157 11.43 0.60 -7.18
C CYS A 157 10.79 -0.39 -8.15
N HIS A 158 9.51 -0.72 -7.96
CA HIS A 158 8.68 -1.45 -8.91
C HIS A 158 7.47 -0.60 -9.28
N ALA A 159 7.00 -0.68 -10.53
CA ALA A 159 5.77 0.01 -10.89
C ALA A 159 4.57 -0.62 -10.17
N ALA A 160 3.81 0.19 -9.45
CA ALA A 160 2.58 -0.24 -8.78
C ALA A 160 1.43 0.72 -9.10
N ARG A 161 0.20 0.19 -9.02
CA ARG A 161 -1.03 0.96 -9.23
C ARG A 161 -1.60 1.35 -7.88
N ARG A 162 -1.95 2.62 -7.71
CA ARG A 162 -2.51 3.16 -6.47
C ARG A 162 -3.67 4.11 -6.77
N TRP A 163 -4.59 4.19 -5.81
CA TRP A 163 -5.64 5.19 -5.78
C TRP A 163 -5.18 6.40 -4.97
N LYS A 164 -5.16 7.57 -5.61
CA LYS A 164 -4.77 8.84 -4.98
C LYS A 164 -6.00 9.72 -4.83
N HIS A 165 -6.14 10.33 -3.66
CA HIS A 165 -7.18 11.33 -3.43
C HIS A 165 -6.88 12.58 -4.26
N ILE A 166 -7.92 13.15 -4.87
CA ILE A 166 -7.84 14.43 -5.58
C ILE A 166 -7.94 15.51 -4.51
N ASN A 167 -6.85 16.23 -4.24
CA ASN A 167 -6.83 17.29 -3.23
C ASN A 167 -7.85 18.38 -3.61
N GLY A 168 -8.84 18.58 -2.74
CA GLY A 168 -9.94 19.53 -2.98
C GLY A 168 -11.15 19.36 -2.05
N SER A 169 -11.00 18.78 -0.87
CA SER A 169 -12.07 18.66 0.13
C SER A 169 -11.51 18.99 1.51
N ALA A 170 -12.30 19.72 2.30
CA ALA A 170 -11.98 20.54 3.48
C ALA A 170 -11.16 19.90 4.63
N SER A 171 -10.67 18.66 4.50
CA SER A 171 -9.86 17.97 5.50
C SER A 171 -8.40 18.47 5.57
N ASP A 172 -7.83 18.98 4.47
CA ASP A 172 -6.43 19.43 4.42
C ASP A 172 -6.19 20.75 5.18
N ALA A 173 -7.21 21.59 5.29
CA ALA A 173 -7.12 22.86 6.00
C ALA A 173 -7.11 22.68 7.52
N LEU A 174 -7.80 21.65 8.03
CA LEU A 174 -7.89 21.36 9.46
C LEU A 174 -6.63 20.67 10.01
N MET A 175 -5.97 19.82 9.21
CA MET A 175 -4.72 19.16 9.64
C MET A 175 -3.51 20.11 9.64
N ARG A 176 -3.48 21.11 8.74
CA ARG A 176 -2.39 22.11 8.70
C ARG A 176 -2.46 23.15 9.82
N LEU A 177 -3.60 23.30 10.49
CA LEU A 177 -3.77 24.25 11.59
C LEU A 177 -3.37 23.69 12.95
N MET A 178 -3.33 22.36 13.13
CA MET A 178 -2.94 21.75 14.41
C MET A 178 -1.43 21.54 14.58
N GLU A 179 -0.64 21.64 13.51
CA GLU A 179 0.82 21.40 13.56
C GLU A 179 1.64 22.64 13.96
N LYS A 180 0.98 23.76 14.32
CA LYS A 180 1.63 25.09 14.46
C LYS A 180 1.52 25.79 15.83
N SER A 181 1.14 25.13 16.91
CA SER A 181 1.17 25.70 18.27
C SER A 181 2.13 24.91 19.18
N GLU A 182 3.34 25.42 19.46
CA GLU A 182 3.76 26.05 20.76
C GLU A 182 4.43 25.03 21.72
N PHE A 183 5.52 25.23 22.50
CA PHE A 183 6.35 26.35 23.03
C PHE A 183 7.80 25.81 23.40
N PRO A 184 8.81 26.65 23.76
CA PRO A 184 10.27 26.37 23.87
C PRO A 184 10.87 26.31 25.31
N ALA A 185 12.17 25.92 25.43
CA ALA A 185 13.26 26.44 26.33
C ALA A 185 14.25 25.38 26.91
N GLU A 186 15.51 25.36 26.40
CA GLU A 186 16.87 25.50 27.02
C GLU A 186 17.34 24.79 28.35
N PRO A 187 18.67 24.72 28.70
CA PRO A 187 19.63 23.63 28.39
C PRO A 187 20.38 22.97 29.61
N ASP A 188 21.42 22.16 29.32
CA ASP A 188 22.49 21.50 30.14
C ASP A 188 22.30 20.03 30.61
N HIS A 189 23.28 19.09 30.59
CA HIS A 189 24.74 19.07 30.40
C HIS A 189 25.21 17.66 29.95
N ARG A 190 26.27 17.57 29.11
CA ARG A 190 27.13 16.40 28.76
C ARG A 190 26.43 15.28 27.94
N THR A 191 26.89 14.83 26.77
CA THR A 191 28.25 14.43 26.38
C THR A 191 28.29 14.12 24.87
N TYR A 192 29.44 14.36 24.22
CA TYR A 192 29.84 14.00 22.83
C TYR A 192 29.02 14.59 21.67
N SER A 193 29.49 15.72 21.14
CA SER A 193 29.02 16.27 19.87
C SER A 193 29.74 15.60 18.69
N CYS A 194 28.99 14.87 17.88
CA CYS A 194 29.32 14.64 16.48
C CYS A 194 28.02 14.43 15.70
N VAL A 195 27.38 15.53 15.31
CA VAL A 195 26.34 15.51 14.27
C VAL A 195 26.70 16.60 13.28
N LYS A 196 27.20 16.19 12.12
CA LYS A 196 27.24 17.04 10.94
C LYS A 196 26.25 16.41 9.96
N GLU A 197 25.05 16.96 9.97
CA GLU A 197 24.00 16.62 9.03
C GLU A 197 24.36 17.27 7.69
N ILE A 198 24.72 16.45 6.69
CA ILE A 198 24.92 16.91 5.31
C ILE A 198 24.05 16.03 4.42
N SER A 199 22.91 16.58 4.04
CA SER A 199 22.05 16.06 2.98
C SER A 199 22.60 16.54 1.65
N LEU A 200 23.20 15.64 0.87
CA LEU A 200 23.55 15.91 -0.53
C LEU A 200 22.61 15.16 -1.46
N LEU A 201 21.85 15.96 -2.22
CA LEU A 201 21.14 15.61 -3.45
C LEU A 201 22.12 15.18 -4.53
N TRP A 202 21.76 14.17 -5.33
CA TRP A 202 22.15 14.05 -6.74
C TRP A 202 21.05 13.24 -7.46
N LEU A 203 20.24 13.86 -8.33
CA LEU A 203 20.46 14.19 -9.75
C LEU A 203 20.67 12.93 -10.60
N GLY A 204 19.63 12.60 -11.37
CA GLY A 204 19.62 11.51 -12.32
C GLY A 204 20.38 11.85 -13.60
N TYR A 205 20.72 10.78 -14.31
CA TYR A 205 20.79 10.76 -15.76
C TYR A 205 19.46 10.23 -16.31
#